data_AF-A0A142JWC2-F1
#
_entry.id   AF-A0A142JWC2-F1
#
_cell.length_a   1.000
_cell.length_b   1.000
_cell.length_c   1.000
_cell.angle_alpha   90.00
_cell.angle_beta   90.00
_cell.angle_gamma   90.00
#
_symmetry.space_group_name_H-M   'P 1'
#
loop_
_entity.id
_entity.type
_entity.pdbx_description
1 polymer ?
#
loop_
_entity_poly.entity_id
_entity_poly.type
_entity_poly.pdbx_seq_one_letter_code
_entity_poly.pdbx_strand_id
1 'polypeptide(L)'
;MARGIAQDPSAVSVPTEQFRKMRPARELLGDDKADALAKRRGRPAKPVGERKVNQTLRIDPDVLAAYKATGSGWQTLMNEALRDYAAARRLLPRR
;
A
#
# COMPACT_ATOMS: atom_id res chain seq x y z
N MET A 1 -3.78 -16.31 -19.63
CA MET A 1 -2.32 -16.10 -19.62
C MET A 1 -2.05 -14.59 -19.69
N ALA A 2 -1.38 -14.02 -18.69
CA ALA A 2 -1.24 -12.57 -18.52
C ALA A 2 -0.22 -11.96 -19.50
N ARG A 3 -0.51 -10.74 -20.02
CA ARG A 3 0.24 -10.04 -21.09
C ARG A 3 1.71 -9.68 -20.76
N GLY A 4 2.16 -9.84 -19.51
CA GLY A 4 3.48 -9.38 -19.05
C GLY A 4 4.66 -10.26 -19.43
N ILE A 5 4.43 -11.54 -19.72
CA ILE A 5 5.51 -12.54 -19.98
C ILE A 5 6.09 -12.39 -21.40
N ALA A 6 5.33 -11.78 -22.32
CA ALA A 6 5.64 -11.79 -23.75
C ALA A 6 6.68 -10.74 -24.20
N GLN A 7 7.07 -9.79 -23.33
CA GLN A 7 7.97 -8.68 -23.69
C GLN A 7 9.38 -8.80 -23.10
N ASP A 8 9.67 -9.84 -22.31
CA ASP A 8 10.98 -10.07 -21.70
C ASP A 8 11.65 -11.32 -22.34
N PRO A 9 12.74 -11.14 -23.11
CA PRO A 9 13.43 -12.26 -23.77
C PRO A 9 14.16 -13.21 -22.80
N SER A 10 14.24 -12.87 -21.51
CA SER A 10 14.77 -13.72 -20.43
C SER A 10 13.67 -14.44 -19.62
N ALA A 11 12.39 -14.16 -19.90
CA ALA A 11 11.28 -14.79 -19.21
C ALA A 11 11.09 -16.24 -19.66
N VAL A 12 11.64 -17.19 -18.89
CA VAL A 12 11.41 -18.62 -19.12
C VAL A 12 10.09 -19.03 -18.45
N SER A 13 9.12 -19.48 -19.26
CA SER A 13 7.93 -20.14 -18.74
C SER A 13 8.30 -21.51 -18.22
N VAL A 14 8.10 -21.77 -16.93
CA VAL A 14 8.35 -23.07 -16.31
C VAL A 14 7.22 -24.03 -16.74
N PRO A 15 7.52 -25.12 -17.48
CA PRO A 15 6.50 -26.12 -17.84
C PRO A 15 5.97 -26.85 -16.61
N THR A 16 4.70 -27.29 -16.64
CA THR A 16 4.04 -27.96 -15.51
C THR A 16 4.82 -29.17 -14.97
N GLU A 17 5.45 -29.94 -15.86
CA GLU A 17 6.28 -31.10 -15.46
C GLU A 17 7.55 -30.69 -14.71
N GLN A 18 8.15 -29.55 -15.06
CA GLN A 18 9.30 -29.02 -14.35
C GLN A 18 8.89 -28.45 -13.00
N PHE A 19 7.73 -27.80 -12.92
CA PHE A 19 7.17 -27.25 -11.68
C PHE A 19 6.94 -28.36 -10.63
N ARG A 20 6.45 -29.54 -11.04
CA ARG A 20 6.23 -30.68 -10.14
C ARG A 20 7.51 -31.25 -9.52
N LYS A 21 8.65 -31.08 -10.16
CA LYS A 21 9.96 -31.58 -9.68
C LYS A 21 10.67 -30.58 -8.77
N MET A 22 10.16 -29.35 -8.63
CA MET A 22 10.77 -28.35 -7.77
C MET A 22 10.56 -28.70 -6.30
N ARG A 23 11.63 -28.59 -5.51
CA ARG A 23 11.59 -28.82 -4.07
C ARG A 23 11.03 -27.58 -3.35
N PRO A 24 10.16 -27.74 -2.35
CA PRO A 24 9.61 -26.61 -1.61
C PRO A 24 10.70 -25.85 -0.85
N ALA A 25 10.53 -24.53 -0.75
CA ALA A 25 11.52 -23.65 -0.12
C ALA A 25 11.84 -24.02 1.33
N ARG A 26 10.87 -24.53 2.10
CA ARG A 26 11.07 -25.02 3.47
C ARG A 26 12.06 -26.19 3.54
N GLU A 27 12.01 -27.08 2.56
CA GLU A 27 12.90 -28.24 2.49
C GLU A 27 14.33 -27.87 2.08
N LEU A 28 14.48 -26.84 1.23
CA LEU A 28 15.79 -26.39 0.76
C LEU A 28 16.48 -25.41 1.71
N LEU A 29 15.72 -24.50 2.32
CA LEU A 29 16.25 -23.36 3.06
C LEU A 29 16.05 -23.51 4.58
N GLY A 30 15.26 -24.48 5.03
CA GLY A 30 14.80 -24.58 6.41
C GLY A 30 13.65 -23.61 6.71
N ASP A 31 12.90 -23.90 7.78
CA ASP A 31 11.69 -23.16 8.14
C ASP A 31 11.95 -21.66 8.37
N ASP A 32 13.02 -21.30 9.09
CA ASP A 32 13.34 -19.90 9.42
C ASP A 32 13.54 -19.02 8.17
N LYS A 33 14.27 -19.54 7.18
CA LYS A 33 14.57 -18.78 5.94
C LYS A 33 13.38 -18.78 4.99
N ALA A 34 12.60 -19.87 4.94
CA ALA A 34 11.36 -19.91 4.17
C ALA A 34 10.32 -18.93 4.74
N ASP A 35 10.20 -18.84 6.07
CA ASP A 35 9.31 -17.90 6.75
C ASP A 35 9.77 -16.44 6.57
N ALA A 36 11.08 -16.19 6.58
CA ALA A 36 11.62 -14.87 6.26
C ALA A 36 11.31 -14.43 4.81
N LEU A 37 11.33 -15.36 3.86
CA LEU A 37 10.97 -15.10 2.46
C LEU A 37 9.46 -14.92 2.27
N ALA A 38 8.65 -15.64 3.03
CA ALA A 38 7.20 -15.55 3.03
C ALA A 38 6.66 -14.28 3.72
N LYS A 39 7.41 -13.71 4.68
CA LYS A 39 7.11 -12.39 5.26
C LYS A 39 7.22 -11.32 4.17
N ARG A 40 6.08 -10.90 3.62
CA ARG A 40 5.96 -9.77 2.68
C ARG A 40 6.74 -8.57 3.24
N ARG A 41 7.88 -8.24 2.62
CA ARG A 41 8.67 -7.02 2.87
C ARG A 41 7.91 -5.81 2.32
N GLY A 42 6.76 -5.49 2.92
CA GLY A 42 6.13 -4.18 2.78
C GLY A 42 6.83 -3.16 3.69
N ARG A 43 6.62 -1.86 3.43
CA ARG A 43 6.97 -0.81 4.40
C ARG A 43 6.34 -1.20 5.75
N PRO A 44 7.10 -1.15 6.88
CA PRO A 44 6.56 -1.50 8.19
C PRO A 44 5.26 -0.76 8.43
N ALA A 45 4.25 -1.48 8.93
CA ALA A 45 2.96 -0.89 9.22
C ALA A 45 3.15 0.22 10.27
N LYS A 46 2.62 1.41 10.00
CA LYS A 46 2.64 2.50 10.98
C LYS A 46 2.00 2.05 12.30
N PRO A 47 2.42 2.61 13.45
CA PRO A 47 1.73 2.43 14.72
C PRO A 47 0.23 2.69 14.56
N VAL A 48 -0.60 1.96 15.30
CA VAL A 48 -2.08 2.01 15.14
C VAL A 48 -2.61 3.46 15.21
N GLY A 49 -2.05 4.30 16.09
CA GLY A 49 -2.44 5.71 16.23
C GLY A 49 -2.01 6.65 15.10
N GLU A 50 -1.17 6.19 14.17
CA GLU A 50 -0.66 6.99 13.04
C GLU A 50 -1.22 6.52 11.69
N ARG A 51 -2.04 5.47 11.69
CA ARG A 51 -2.67 4.95 10.48
C ARG A 51 -3.79 5.89 10.05
N LYS A 52 -3.68 6.41 8.84
CA LYS A 52 -4.79 7.08 8.17
C LYS A 52 -5.87 6.03 7.89
N VAL A 53 -7.12 6.35 8.19
CA VAL A 53 -8.27 5.49 7.89
C VAL A 53 -8.82 5.91 6.54
N ASN A 54 -8.94 4.96 5.60
CA ASN A 54 -9.60 5.22 4.33
C ASN A 54 -11.11 5.34 4.56
N GLN A 55 -11.70 6.45 4.13
CA GLN A 55 -13.13 6.71 4.23
C GLN A 55 -13.66 7.19 2.88
N THR A 56 -14.89 6.78 2.55
CA THR A 56 -15.59 7.27 1.34
C THR A 56 -16.38 8.52 1.73
N LEU A 57 -15.97 9.68 1.22
CA LEU A 57 -16.60 10.98 1.48
C LEU A 57 -16.95 11.66 0.15
N ARG A 58 -18.12 12.31 0.10
CA ARG A 58 -18.49 13.20 -0.99
C ARG A 58 -18.02 14.61 -0.64
N ILE A 59 -17.25 15.21 -1.54
CA ILE A 59 -16.74 16.59 -1.46
C ILE A 59 -17.27 17.33 -2.67
N ASP A 60 -17.64 18.60 -2.50
CA ASP A 60 -18.08 19.43 -3.62
C ASP A 60 -16.97 19.55 -4.69
N PRO A 61 -17.33 19.51 -5.99
CA PRO A 61 -16.33 19.43 -7.07
C PRO A 61 -15.36 20.61 -7.12
N ASP A 62 -15.84 21.81 -6.82
CA ASP A 62 -15.07 23.05 -6.79
C ASP A 62 -14.04 23.06 -5.65
N VAL A 63 -14.43 22.61 -4.46
CA VAL A 63 -13.53 22.45 -3.31
C VAL A 63 -12.45 21.42 -3.64
N LEU A 64 -12.83 20.27 -4.18
CA LEU A 64 -11.86 19.24 -4.56
C LEU A 64 -10.89 19.74 -5.66
N ALA A 65 -11.39 20.50 -6.62
CA ALA A 65 -10.58 21.10 -7.67
C ALA A 65 -9.58 22.11 -7.10
N ALA A 66 -10.01 22.97 -6.18
CA ALA A 66 -9.15 23.95 -5.51
C ALA A 66 -7.97 23.30 -4.78
N TYR A 67 -8.22 22.22 -4.02
CA TYR A 67 -7.14 21.47 -3.38
C TYR A 67 -6.25 20.78 -4.41
N LYS A 68 -6.80 20.08 -5.41
CA LYS A 68 -5.98 19.40 -6.44
C LYS A 68 -5.06 20.37 -7.20
N ALA A 69 -5.49 21.61 -7.40
CA ALA A 69 -4.70 22.64 -8.06
C ALA A 69 -3.42 23.02 -7.27
N THR A 70 -3.33 22.71 -5.97
CA THR A 70 -2.10 22.94 -5.17
C THR A 70 -0.99 21.95 -5.49
N GLY A 71 -1.23 20.96 -6.35
CA GLY A 71 -0.22 20.02 -6.82
C GLY A 71 0.00 18.83 -5.89
N SER A 72 1.22 18.28 -5.89
CA SER A 72 1.58 17.11 -5.09
C SER A 72 1.39 17.40 -3.59
N GLY A 73 0.67 16.52 -2.90
CA GLY A 73 0.43 16.69 -1.46
C GLY A 73 -0.88 17.37 -1.08
N TRP A 74 -1.75 17.68 -2.06
CA TRP A 74 -3.08 18.27 -1.79
C TRP A 74 -3.91 17.49 -0.76
N GLN A 75 -3.78 16.16 -0.70
CA GLN A 75 -4.45 15.33 0.31
C GLN A 75 -3.90 15.56 1.72
N THR A 76 -2.61 15.85 1.86
CA THR A 76 -2.01 16.20 3.15
C THR A 76 -2.51 17.57 3.60
N LEU A 77 -2.51 18.55 2.70
CA LEU A 77 -3.04 19.89 2.95
C LEU A 77 -4.53 19.85 3.34
N MET A 78 -5.34 19.07 2.63
CA MET A 78 -6.75 18.87 2.97
C MET A 78 -6.91 18.25 4.37
N ASN A 79 -6.09 17.26 4.71
CA ASN A 79 -6.11 16.66 6.05
C ASN A 79 -5.69 17.63 7.15
N GLU A 80 -4.73 18.53 6.90
CA GLU A 80 -4.34 19.60 7.84
C GLU A 80 -5.50 20.58 8.06
N ALA A 81 -6.14 21.05 6.99
CA ALA A 81 -7.32 21.92 7.09
C ALA A 81 -8.46 21.27 7.90
N LEU A 82 -8.71 19.98 7.70
CA LEU A 82 -9.70 19.23 8.49
C LEU A 82 -9.31 19.14 9.98
N ARG A 83 -8.03 19.00 10.30
CA ARG A 83 -7.53 18.98 11.68
C ARG A 83 -7.67 20.33 12.35
N ASP A 84 -7.32 21.41 11.66
CA ASP A 84 -7.42 22.76 12.18
C ASP A 84 -8.88 23.13 12.49
N TYR A 85 -9.78 22.82 11.56
CA TYR A 85 -11.22 23.00 11.76
C TYR A 85 -11.73 22.20 12.97
N ALA A 86 -11.31 20.95 13.09
CA ALA A 86 -11.71 20.09 14.20
C ALA A 86 -11.14 20.56 15.55
N ALA A 87 -9.90 21.06 15.58
CA ALA A 87 -9.29 21.63 16.78
C ALA A 87 -10.00 22.93 17.21
N ALA A 88 -10.27 23.84 16.27
CA ALA A 88 -10.99 25.09 16.51
C ALA A 88 -12.38 24.85 17.13
N ARG A 89 -13.05 23.77 16.72
CA ARG A 89 -14.37 23.36 17.24
C ARG A 89 -14.32 22.40 18.42
N ARG A 90 -13.13 22.11 18.97
CA ARG A 90 -12.93 21.16 20.08
C ARG A 90 -13.50 19.75 19.79
N LEU A 91 -13.50 19.34 18.51
CA LEU A 91 -13.87 17.99 18.09
C LEU A 91 -12.73 16.98 18.28
N LEU A 92 -11.49 17.49 18.33
CA LEU A 92 -10.32 16.70 18.73
C LEU A 92 -10.05 16.89 20.23
N PRO A 93 -9.60 15.83 20.93
CA PRO A 93 -9.22 15.96 22.33
C PRO A 93 -8.07 16.95 22.48
N ARG A 94 -8.12 17.77 23.53
CA ARG A 94 -6.97 18.57 23.96
C ARG A 94 -5.89 17.60 24.42
N ARG A 95 -4.76 17.59 23.72
CA ARG A 95 -3.54 16.92 24.18
C ARG A 95 -2.92 17.72 25.31
#